data_AF-A0A7W4C6D0-F1
#
_entry.id   AF-A0A7W4C6D0-F1
#
_cell.length_a   1.000
_cell.length_b   1.000
_cell.length_c   1.000
_cell.angle_alpha   90.00
_cell.angle_beta   90.00
_cell.angle_gamma   90.00
#
_symmetry.space_group_name_H-M   'P 1'
#
loop_
_entity.id
_entity.type
_entity.pdbx_description
1 polymer ?
#
loop_
_entity_poly.entity_id
_entity_poly.type
_entity_poly.pdbx_seq_one_letter_code
_entity_poly.pdbx_strand_id
1 'polypeptide(L)' 'EWLSQYLWNSIAEVQEHATQWLWFYNNERPNTAIGGVPPKQQLALVA' A
#
# COMPACT_ATOMS: atom_id res chain seq x y z
N GLU A 1 -4.00 -8.10 -3.83
CA GLU A 1 -4.47 -6.70 -4.00
C GLU A 1 -5.43 -6.43 -2.84
N TRP A 2 -5.48 -5.24 -2.26
CA TRP A 2 -6.16 -4.99 -0.97
C TRP A 2 -7.68 -5.08 -0.98
N LEU A 3 -8.31 -4.70 -2.09
CA LEU A 3 -9.77 -4.77 -2.25
C LEU A 3 -10.25 -6.15 -2.72
N SER A 4 -9.34 -7.11 -2.86
CA SER A 4 -9.68 -8.49 -3.21
C SER A 4 -10.26 -9.23 -2.01
N GLN A 5 -11.08 -10.24 -2.28
CA GLN A 5 -11.69 -11.06 -1.23
C GLN A 5 -10.72 -12.16 -0.79
N TYR A 6 -10.48 -12.23 0.51
CA TYR A 6 -9.65 -13.25 1.15
C TYR A 6 -10.39 -13.87 2.33
N LEU A 7 -10.21 -15.17 2.53
CA LEU A 7 -10.60 -15.86 3.75
C LEU A 7 -9.35 -16.02 4.61
N TRP A 8 -9.39 -15.43 5.80
CA TRP A 8 -8.28 -15.46 6.76
C TRP A 8 -8.56 -16.47 7.86
N ASN A 9 -7.52 -17.17 8.31
CA ASN A 9 -7.61 -18.14 9.38
C ASN A 9 -7.26 -17.53 10.75
N SER A 10 -6.68 -16.32 10.76
CA SER A 10 -6.35 -15.59 11.98
C SER A 10 -6.25 -14.08 11.78
N ILE A 11 -6.28 -13.33 12.89
CA ILE A 11 -6.02 -11.88 12.89
C ILE A 11 -4.58 -11.57 12.46
N ALA A 12 -3.62 -12.43 12.82
CA ALA A 12 -2.22 -12.23 12.46
C ALA A 12 -2.02 -12.27 10.93
N GLU A 13 -2.73 -13.16 10.24
CA GLU A 13 -2.66 -13.32 8.79
C GLU A 13 -3.14 -12.06 8.05
N VAL A 14 -4.27 -11.48 8.46
CA VAL A 14 -4.78 -10.23 7.87
C VAL A 14 -3.90 -9.03 8.21
N GLN A 15 -3.27 -9.01 9.40
CA GLN A 15 -2.32 -7.95 9.78
C GLN A 15 -1.05 -7.99 8.93
N GLU A 16 -0.51 -9.18 8.68
CA GLU A 16 0.65 -9.35 7.80
C GLU A 16 0.33 -8.88 6.39
N HIS A 17 -0.82 -9.30 5.84
CA HIS A 17 -1.26 -8.86 4.53
C HIS A 17 -1.44 -7.34 4.44
N ALA A 18 -2.04 -6.72 5.46
CA ALA A 18 -2.19 -5.27 5.54
C ALA A 18 -0.85 -4.53 5.59
N THR A 19 0.12 -5.08 6.32
CA THR A 19 1.47 -4.52 6.42
C THR A 19 2.18 -4.56 5.08
N GLN A 20 2.14 -5.70 4.39
CA GLN A 20 2.71 -5.86 3.06
C GLN A 20 2.03 -4.94 2.05
N TRP A 21 0.70 -4.84 2.09
CA TRP A 21 -0.03 -3.96 1.18
C TRP A 21 0.26 -2.48 1.42
N LEU A 22 0.33 -2.04 2.68
CA LEU A 22 0.70 -0.65 3.00
C LEU A 22 2.10 -0.30 2.47
N TRP A 23 3.05 -1.23 2.57
CA TRP A 23 4.37 -1.03 1.99
C TRP A 23 4.29 -0.90 0.47
N PHE A 24 3.59 -1.81 -0.21
CA PHE A 24 3.42 -1.78 -1.65
C PHE A 24 2.75 -0.48 -2.12
N TYR A 25 1.66 -0.08 -1.47
CA TYR A 25 0.93 1.15 -1.78
C TYR A 25 1.84 2.38 -1.69
N ASN A 26 2.64 2.50 -0.63
CA ASN A 26 3.46 3.68 -0.38
C ASN A 26 4.73 3.73 -1.24
N ASN A 27 5.32 2.59 -1.57
CA ASN A 27 6.63 2.53 -2.23
C ASN A 27 6.55 2.24 -3.74
N GLU A 28 5.56 1.49 -4.20
CA GLU A 28 5.53 0.98 -5.58
C GLU A 28 4.29 1.39 -6.36
N ARG A 29 3.12 1.50 -5.72
CA ARG A 29 1.86 1.75 -6.44
C ARG A 29 1.77 3.21 -6.94
N PRO A 30 1.59 3.43 -8.27
CA PRO A 30 1.29 4.74 -8.82
C PRO A 30 0.00 5.34 -8.23
N ASN A 31 0.03 6.62 -7.86
CA ASN A 31 -1.16 7.36 -7.44
C ASN A 31 -1.45 8.53 -8.39
N THR A 32 -2.57 8.45 -9.09
CA THR A 32 -2.98 9.42 -10.12
C THR A 32 -3.23 10.82 -9.58
N ALA A 33 -3.64 10.96 -8.32
CA ALA A 33 -3.86 12.27 -7.69
C ALA A 33 -2.56 13.07 -7.48
N ILE A 34 -1.41 12.38 -7.50
CA ILE A 34 -0.06 12.97 -7.35
C ILE A 34 0.79 12.76 -8.60
N GLY A 35 0.17 12.74 -9.78
CA GLY A 35 0.92 12.65 -11.05
C GLY A 35 1.45 11.25 -11.38
N GLY A 36 0.91 10.21 -10.75
CA GLY A 36 1.26 8.82 -11.06
C GLY A 36 2.53 8.32 -10.38
N VAL A 37 3.10 9.07 -9.42
CA VAL A 37 4.23 8.59 -8.62
C VAL A 37 3.76 7.83 -7.37
N PRO A 38 4.59 6.97 -6.78
CA PRO A 38 4.34 6.41 -5.46
C PRO A 38 4.27 7.50 -4.37
N PRO A 39 3.38 7.37 -3.36
CA PRO A 39 3.21 8.36 -2.30
C PRO A 39 4.50 8.80 -1.59
N LYS A 40 5.43 7.86 -1.36
CA LYS A 40 6.71 8.18 -0.70
C LYS A 40 7.60 9.11 -1.53
N GLN A 41 7.52 9.06 -2.85
CA GLN A 41 8.28 9.98 -3.70
C GLN A 41 7.77 11.42 -3.56
N GLN A 42 6.45 11.60 -3.47
CA GLN A 42 5.87 12.92 -3.22
C GLN A 42 6.32 13.49 -1.86
N LEU A 43 6.35 12.65 -0.82
CA LEU A 43 6.88 13.04 0.49
C LEU A 43 8.34 13.53 0.42
N ALA A 44 9.19 12.87 -0.39
CA ALA A 44 10.58 13.27 -0.56
C ALA A 44 10.75 14.58 -1.36
N LEU A 45 9.80 14.91 -2.24
CA LEU A 45 9.81 16.16 -3.02
C LEU A 45 9.30 17.38 -2.22
N VAL A 46 8.50 17.14 -1.17
CA VAL A 46 7.93 18.19 -0.31
C VAL A 46 8.81 18.47 0.92
N ALA A 47 9.74 17.58 1.25
CA ALA A 47 10.74 17.75 2.31
C ALA A 47 11.87 18.71 1.89
#